data_AF-A0AAF0R0H2-F1
#
_entry.id   AF-A0AAF0R0H2-F1
#
_cell.length_a   1.000
_cell.length_b   1.000
_cell.length_c   1.000
_cell.angle_alpha   90.00
_cell.angle_beta   90.00
_cell.angle_gamma   90.00
#
_symmetry.space_group_name_H-M   'P 1'
#
loop_
_entity.id
_entity.type
_entity.pdbx_description
1 polymer ?
#
loop_
_entity_poly.entity_id
_entity_poly.type
_entity_poly.pdbx_seq_one_letter_code
_entity_poly.pdbx_strand_id
1 'polypeptide(L)'
;MSPPEVLGSQVGENPQNFIDEVKKIFRVMEVTGNDRVELASYKLKDVAHIWFTQWKENRGKNAASVTWECFTRAFLYMFFPRELREAKAKKFMNLRQSSMPFQEYGLKFTQLSRYGPHMVADHRAQMSKFLFGVSDLVKTECRNVIGGYEYL
;
A
#
# COMPACT_ATOMS: atom_id res chain seq x y z
N MET A 1 -0.46 25.81 4.62
CA MET A 1 -0.33 24.65 3.73
C MET A 1 -1.57 23.78 3.91
N SER A 2 -2.42 23.69 2.89
CA SER A 2 -3.61 22.85 2.97
C SER A 2 -3.19 21.38 2.80
N PRO A 3 -3.65 20.47 3.66
CA PRO A 3 -3.34 19.05 3.52
C PRO A 3 -4.04 18.44 2.31
N PRO A 4 -3.46 17.41 1.66
CA PRO A 4 -4.12 16.72 0.55
C PRO A 4 -5.47 16.15 0.99
N GLU A 5 -6.46 16.39 0.15
CA GLU A 5 -7.86 16.01 0.35
C GLU A 5 -8.08 14.59 -0.16
N VAL A 6 -8.44 13.66 0.72
CA VAL A 6 -8.76 12.30 0.29
C VAL A 6 -9.94 11.76 1.08
N LEU A 7 -10.83 11.13 0.32
CA LEU A 7 -11.87 10.18 0.69
C LEU A 7 -13.26 10.73 0.95
N GLY A 8 -14.01 10.81 -0.15
CA GLY A 8 -15.44 11.02 -0.11
C GLY A 8 -16.22 10.44 -1.29
N SER A 9 -15.63 10.46 -2.50
CA SER A 9 -16.30 9.94 -3.70
C SER A 9 -15.38 9.41 -4.81
N GLN A 10 -14.06 9.46 -4.67
CA GLN A 10 -13.18 9.00 -5.75
C GLN A 10 -13.08 7.47 -5.80
N VAL A 11 -13.83 6.89 -6.74
CA VAL A 11 -13.64 5.52 -7.23
C VAL A 11 -12.18 5.38 -7.68
N GLY A 12 -11.32 4.79 -6.85
CA GLY A 12 -9.91 4.53 -7.21
C GLY A 12 -8.89 4.69 -6.09
N GLU A 13 -9.22 5.37 -4.99
CA GLU A 13 -8.28 5.57 -3.89
C GLU A 13 -8.11 4.31 -3.05
N ASN A 14 -6.87 3.88 -2.88
CA ASN A 14 -6.49 2.71 -2.09
C ASN A 14 -6.52 3.07 -0.59
N PRO A 15 -7.38 2.47 0.25
CA PRO A 15 -7.48 2.85 1.66
C PRO A 15 -6.18 2.62 2.44
N GLN A 16 -5.30 1.74 1.97
CA GLN A 16 -3.96 1.60 2.55
C GLN A 16 -3.11 2.86 2.38
N ASN A 17 -3.27 3.58 1.26
CA ASN A 17 -2.53 4.83 1.03
C ASN A 17 -2.90 5.90 2.06
N PHE A 18 -4.19 6.00 2.44
CA PHE A 18 -4.62 6.90 3.51
C PHE A 18 -3.85 6.66 4.82
N ILE A 19 -3.78 5.40 5.25
CA ILE A 19 -3.04 5.01 6.46
C ILE A 19 -1.56 5.37 6.34
N ASP A 20 -0.96 5.15 5.18
CA ASP A 20 0.46 5.43 4.97
C ASP A 20 0.78 6.93 4.95
N GLU A 21 -0.04 7.74 4.29
CA GLU A 21 0.13 9.20 4.26
C GLU A 21 -0.02 9.80 5.66
N VAL A 22 -1.02 9.36 6.41
CA VAL A 22 -1.22 9.81 7.80
C VAL A 22 -0.05 9.38 8.70
N LYS A 23 0.49 8.16 8.52
CA LYS A 23 1.70 7.72 9.23
C LYS A 23 2.93 8.56 8.91
N LYS A 24 3.10 9.01 7.66
CA LYS A 24 4.20 9.93 7.29
C LYS A 24 4.08 11.24 8.06
N ILE A 25 2.86 11.80 8.13
CA ILE A 25 2.57 13.04 8.88
C ILE A 25 2.92 12.84 10.37
N PHE A 26 2.48 11.74 10.99
CA PHE A 26 2.80 11.47 12.39
C PHE A 26 4.30 11.33 12.66
N ARG A 27 5.05 10.76 11.72
CA ARG A 27 6.50 10.64 11.84
C ARG A 27 7.17 12.01 11.80
N VAL A 28 6.76 12.89 10.89
CA VAL A 28 7.33 14.23 10.74
C VAL A 28 6.98 15.13 11.92
N MET A 29 5.76 15.02 12.44
CA MET A 29 5.26 15.85 13.55
C MET A 29 5.46 15.20 14.93
N GLU A 30 6.13 14.04 15.01
CA GLU A 30 6.39 13.28 16.24
C GLU A 30 5.13 12.99 17.09
N VAL A 31 3.98 12.81 16.44
CA VAL A 31 2.71 12.53 17.13
C VAL A 31 2.76 11.15 17.77
N THR A 32 2.38 11.03 19.04
CA THR A 32 2.31 9.77 19.79
C THR A 32 0.94 9.54 20.42
N GLY A 33 0.70 8.34 20.96
CA GLY A 33 -0.51 8.04 21.72
C GLY A 33 -1.82 8.15 20.94
N ASN A 34 -2.87 8.60 21.63
CA ASN A 34 -4.24 8.64 21.14
C ASN A 34 -4.52 9.79 20.17
N ASP A 35 -3.69 10.85 20.19
CA ASP A 35 -3.82 12.01 19.29
C ASP A 35 -3.75 11.61 17.82
N ARG A 36 -3.07 10.50 17.52
CA ARG A 36 -3.04 9.89 16.18
C ARG A 36 -4.43 9.57 15.65
N VAL A 37 -5.33 9.05 16.47
CA VAL A 37 -6.68 8.68 16.01
C VAL A 37 -7.49 9.93 15.72
N GLU A 38 -7.43 10.93 16.59
CA GLU A 38 -8.16 12.19 16.38
C GLU A 38 -7.65 12.93 15.13
N LEU A 39 -6.32 13.04 14.95
CA LEU A 39 -5.71 13.68 13.78
C LEU A 39 -5.99 12.92 12.47
N ALA A 40 -6.03 11.59 12.51
CA ALA A 40 -6.43 10.79 11.34
C ALA A 40 -7.91 11.00 11.03
N SER A 41 -8.77 11.02 12.05
CA SER A 41 -10.21 11.22 11.86
C SER A 41 -10.54 12.56 11.24
N TYR A 42 -9.78 13.62 11.57
CA TYR A 42 -9.89 14.93 10.95
C TYR A 42 -9.64 14.93 9.42
N LYS A 43 -8.91 13.93 8.91
CA LYS A 43 -8.69 13.77 7.46
C LYS A 43 -9.82 13.01 6.76
N LEU A 44 -10.66 12.29 7.50
CA LEU A 44 -11.75 11.53 6.91
C LEU A 44 -12.83 12.51 6.42
N LYS A 45 -13.40 12.23 5.24
CA LYS A 45 -14.53 12.97 4.70
C LYS A 45 -15.69 12.02 4.38
N ASP A 46 -16.86 12.60 4.12
CA ASP A 46 -18.11 11.95 3.71
C ASP A 46 -18.38 10.61 4.40
N VAL A 47 -18.45 9.52 3.64
CA VAL A 47 -18.79 8.18 4.12
C VAL A 47 -17.82 7.70 5.20
N ALA A 48 -16.52 8.00 5.07
CA ALA A 48 -15.54 7.55 6.04
C ALA A 48 -15.59 8.31 7.35
N HIS A 49 -15.92 9.61 7.31
CA HIS A 49 -16.20 10.39 8.51
C HIS A 49 -17.46 9.89 9.21
N ILE A 50 -18.56 9.68 8.47
CA ILE A 50 -19.82 9.15 9.02
C ILE A 50 -19.59 7.79 9.69
N TRP A 51 -18.88 6.88 9.00
CA TRP A 51 -18.53 5.57 9.56
C TRP A 51 -17.72 5.69 10.84
N PHE A 52 -16.70 6.56 10.87
CA PHE A 52 -15.83 6.71 12.04
C PHE A 52 -16.61 7.18 13.27
N THR A 53 -17.50 8.17 13.10
CA THR A 53 -18.37 8.68 14.17
C THR A 53 -19.25 7.56 14.74
N GLN A 54 -19.96 6.83 13.87
CA GLN A 54 -20.81 5.70 14.28
C GLN A 54 -20.00 4.60 14.97
N TRP A 55 -18.83 4.25 14.40
CA TRP A 55 -17.95 3.24 14.96
C TRP A 55 -17.41 3.61 16.35
N LYS A 56 -17.14 4.90 16.59
CA LYS A 56 -16.69 5.42 17.90
C LYS A 56 -17.84 5.43 18.91
N GLU A 57 -19.03 5.87 18.53
CA GLU A 57 -20.23 5.90 19.38
C GLU A 57 -20.67 4.51 19.84
N ASN A 58 -20.63 3.53 18.92
CA ASN A 58 -21.03 2.15 19.19
C ASN A 58 -20.14 1.41 20.21
N ARG A 59 -19.00 1.98 20.61
CA ARG A 59 -18.13 1.39 21.65
C ARG A 59 -18.65 1.62 23.06
N GLY A 60 -19.57 2.58 23.26
CA GLY A 60 -20.14 2.91 24.57
C GLY A 60 -19.27 3.87 25.40
N LYS A 61 -19.91 4.60 26.32
CA LYS A 61 -19.32 5.73 27.06
C LYS A 61 -18.13 5.35 27.97
N ASN A 62 -18.02 4.08 28.36
CA ASN A 62 -16.98 3.57 29.27
C ASN A 62 -15.89 2.77 28.54
N ALA A 63 -15.88 2.76 27.21
CA ALA A 63 -14.85 2.07 26.46
C ALA A 63 -13.49 2.74 26.64
N ALA A 64 -12.43 1.92 26.68
CA ALA A 64 -11.07 2.40 26.63
C ALA A 64 -10.84 3.26 25.38
N SER A 65 -9.93 4.23 25.48
CA SER A 65 -9.54 5.08 24.37
C SER A 65 -9.14 4.26 23.15
N VAL A 66 -9.58 4.70 21.97
CA VAL A 66 -9.26 4.01 20.72
C VAL A 66 -7.76 4.14 20.43
N THR A 67 -7.06 3.01 20.40
CA THR A 67 -5.65 2.98 19.98
C THR A 67 -5.54 3.13 18.46
N TRP A 68 -4.40 3.65 18.00
CA TRP A 68 -4.08 3.74 16.57
C TRP A 68 -4.22 2.39 15.83
N GLU A 69 -3.82 1.30 16.48
CA GLU A 69 -3.95 -0.06 15.94
C GLU A 69 -5.42 -0.48 15.80
N CYS A 70 -6.26 -0.20 16.80
CA CYS A 70 -7.70 -0.47 16.73
C CYS A 70 -8.35 0.29 15.58
N PHE A 71 -8.04 1.57 15.43
CA PHE A 71 -8.54 2.39 14.33
C PHE A 71 -8.09 1.84 12.98
N THR A 72 -6.79 1.60 12.79
CA THR A 72 -6.23 1.11 11.51
C THR A 72 -6.88 -0.22 11.10
N ARG A 73 -7.03 -1.15 12.04
CA ARG A 73 -7.66 -2.45 11.78
C ARG A 73 -9.12 -2.30 11.37
N ALA A 74 -9.90 -1.49 12.09
CA ALA A 74 -11.31 -1.28 11.78
C ALA A 74 -11.50 -0.54 10.44
N PHE A 75 -10.68 0.48 10.17
CA PHE A 75 -10.73 1.24 8.94
C PHE A 75 -10.42 0.37 7.71
N LEU A 76 -9.34 -0.43 7.77
CA LEU A 76 -8.99 -1.33 6.68
C LEU A 76 -9.98 -2.49 6.54
N TYR A 77 -10.61 -2.93 7.63
CA TYR A 77 -11.69 -3.91 7.54
C TYR A 77 -12.90 -3.38 6.77
N MET A 78 -13.31 -2.14 7.07
CA MET A 78 -14.47 -1.51 6.42
C MET A 78 -14.19 -1.11 4.97
N PHE A 79 -13.08 -0.39 4.73
CA PHE A 79 -12.84 0.25 3.43
C PHE A 79 -11.96 -0.56 2.50
N PHE A 80 -11.18 -1.50 3.04
CA PHE A 80 -10.32 -2.37 2.23
C PHE A 80 -10.61 -3.86 2.46
N PRO A 81 -11.79 -4.38 2.09
CA PRO A 81 -12.17 -5.78 2.28
C PRO A 81 -11.10 -6.79 1.88
N ARG A 82 -11.15 -7.96 2.52
CA ARG A 82 -10.17 -9.04 2.34
C ARG A 82 -10.03 -9.43 0.87
N GLU A 83 -11.13 -9.49 0.15
CA GLU A 83 -11.22 -9.89 -1.26
C GLU A 83 -10.45 -8.91 -2.15
N LEU A 84 -10.52 -7.60 -1.86
CA LEU A 84 -9.74 -6.60 -2.59
C LEU A 84 -8.24 -6.72 -2.29
N ARG A 85 -7.87 -7.00 -1.04
CA ARG A 85 -6.48 -7.24 -0.66
C ARG A 85 -5.93 -8.50 -1.33
N GLU A 86 -6.70 -9.58 -1.34
CA GLU A 86 -6.35 -10.83 -2.01
C GLU A 86 -6.27 -10.65 -3.53
N ALA A 87 -7.16 -9.88 -4.13
CA ALA A 87 -7.08 -9.54 -5.55
C ALA A 87 -5.79 -8.76 -5.87
N LYS A 88 -5.36 -7.83 -5.01
CA LYS A 88 -4.09 -7.12 -5.16
C LYS A 88 -2.88 -8.06 -4.97
N ALA A 89 -2.93 -8.97 -4.00
CA ALA A 89 -1.90 -9.98 -3.79
C ALA A 89 -1.78 -10.93 -5.00
N LYS A 90 -2.91 -11.38 -5.55
CA LYS A 90 -2.96 -12.19 -6.78
C LYS A 90 -2.42 -11.43 -7.99
N LYS A 91 -2.74 -10.14 -8.12
CA LYS A 91 -2.16 -9.26 -9.15
C LYS A 91 -0.64 -9.18 -9.02
N PHE A 92 -0.11 -9.07 -7.79
CA PHE A 92 1.34 -9.08 -7.57
C PHE A 92 1.97 -10.43 -7.92
N MET A 93 1.35 -11.52 -7.47
CA MET A 93 1.80 -12.89 -7.72
C MET A 93 1.92 -13.17 -9.21
N ASN A 94 0.96 -12.70 -10.00
CA ASN A 94 0.90 -12.91 -11.45
C ASN A 94 1.50 -11.76 -12.27
N LEU A 95 2.14 -10.76 -11.62
CA LEU A 95 2.73 -9.63 -12.34
C LEU A 95 3.80 -10.13 -13.32
N ARG A 96 3.63 -9.74 -14.59
CA ARG A 96 4.54 -9.96 -15.72
C ARG A 96 4.75 -8.63 -16.44
N GLN A 97 5.96 -8.42 -16.95
CA GLN A 97 6.26 -7.32 -17.84
C GLN A 97 5.45 -7.47 -19.13
N SER A 98 5.49 -8.65 -19.77
CA SER A 98 4.80 -8.88 -21.05
C SER A 98 5.14 -7.76 -22.05
N SER A 99 4.15 -7.07 -22.63
CA SER A 99 4.32 -5.92 -23.54
C SER A 99 4.55 -4.58 -22.84
N MET A 100 4.59 -4.55 -21.50
CA MET A 100 4.76 -3.32 -20.73
C MET A 100 6.20 -2.79 -20.81
N PRO A 101 6.40 -1.47 -20.91
CA PRO A 101 7.71 -0.85 -20.73
C PRO A 101 8.36 -1.29 -19.41
N PHE A 102 9.66 -1.56 -19.44
CA PHE A 102 10.39 -2.05 -18.26
C PHE A 102 10.24 -1.12 -17.04
N GLN A 103 10.29 0.20 -17.25
CA GLN A 103 10.10 1.18 -16.20
C GLN A 103 8.71 1.09 -15.56
N GLU A 104 7.65 0.94 -16.36
CA GLU A 104 6.28 0.80 -15.84
C GLU A 104 6.12 -0.53 -15.08
N TYR A 105 6.77 -1.61 -15.54
CA TYR A 105 6.82 -2.87 -14.80
C TYR A 105 7.48 -2.69 -13.43
N GLY A 106 8.60 -1.98 -13.35
CA GLY A 106 9.29 -1.68 -12.09
C GLY A 106 8.45 -0.87 -11.11
N LEU A 107 7.72 0.13 -11.61
CA LEU A 107 6.79 0.91 -10.79
C LEU A 107 5.63 0.05 -10.27
N LYS A 108 5.01 -0.76 -11.12
CA LYS A 108 3.94 -1.68 -10.70
C LYS A 108 4.42 -2.73 -9.72
N PHE A 109 5.63 -3.26 -9.91
CA PHE A 109 6.25 -4.20 -8.98
C PHE A 109 6.39 -3.55 -7.59
N THR A 110 6.97 -2.36 -7.53
CA THR A 110 7.14 -1.60 -6.28
C THR A 110 5.79 -1.35 -5.62
N GLN A 111 4.80 -0.86 -6.37
CA GLN A 111 3.46 -0.56 -5.86
C GLN A 111 2.72 -1.79 -5.33
N LEU A 112 2.85 -2.94 -5.99
CA LEU A 112 2.12 -4.16 -5.65
C LEU A 112 2.84 -5.02 -4.60
N SER A 113 4.15 -4.84 -4.41
CA SER A 113 4.98 -5.64 -3.49
C SER A 113 4.45 -5.68 -2.05
N ARG A 114 3.87 -4.58 -1.57
CA ARG A 114 3.24 -4.46 -0.26
C ARG A 114 2.10 -5.46 -0.01
N TYR A 115 1.50 -6.02 -1.05
CA TYR A 115 0.42 -7.01 -0.94
C TYR A 115 0.92 -8.45 -0.89
N GLY A 116 2.20 -8.68 -1.15
CA GLY A 116 2.85 -9.98 -1.01
C GLY A 116 4.16 -9.86 -0.26
N PRO A 117 4.17 -9.37 0.99
CA PRO A 117 5.41 -9.16 1.75
C PRO A 117 6.24 -10.45 1.89
N HIS A 118 5.59 -11.61 1.98
CA HIS A 118 6.26 -12.92 2.01
C HIS A 118 7.00 -13.26 0.70
N MET A 119 6.59 -12.68 -0.44
CA MET A 119 7.26 -12.90 -1.74
C MET A 119 8.49 -12.00 -1.94
N VAL A 120 8.63 -10.97 -1.11
CA VAL A 120 9.72 -9.98 -1.15
C VAL A 120 10.36 -9.83 0.24
N ALA A 121 10.36 -10.92 1.02
CA ALA A 121 10.78 -10.90 2.41
C ALA A 121 12.26 -10.51 2.59
N ASP A 122 13.08 -10.79 1.58
CA ASP A 122 14.49 -10.43 1.51
C ASP A 122 14.88 -10.04 0.07
N HIS A 123 16.10 -9.52 -0.10
CA HIS A 123 16.61 -9.06 -1.39
C HIS A 123 16.68 -10.18 -2.45
N ARG A 124 16.98 -11.42 -2.05
CA ARG A 124 17.06 -12.56 -2.97
C ARG A 124 15.66 -12.96 -3.45
N ALA A 125 14.70 -13.08 -2.54
CA ALA A 125 13.30 -13.36 -2.88
C ALA A 125 12.72 -12.24 -3.76
N GLN A 126 12.99 -10.98 -3.43
CA GLN A 126 12.57 -9.83 -4.21
C GLN A 126 13.16 -9.86 -5.62
N MET A 127 14.47 -10.07 -5.76
CA MET A 127 15.15 -10.16 -7.05
C MET A 127 14.63 -11.33 -7.88
N SER A 128 14.47 -12.51 -7.27
CA SER A 128 13.91 -13.69 -7.93
C SER A 128 12.50 -13.43 -8.45
N LYS A 129 11.64 -12.83 -7.62
CA LYS A 129 10.27 -12.48 -7.98
C LYS A 129 10.21 -11.42 -9.08
N PHE A 130 11.13 -10.45 -9.08
CA PHE A 130 11.25 -9.44 -10.13
C PHE A 130 11.66 -10.08 -11.45
N LEU A 131 12.78 -10.80 -11.48
CA LEU A 131 13.29 -11.45 -12.69
C LEU A 131 12.33 -12.49 -13.26
N PHE A 132 11.58 -13.20 -12.41
CA PHE A 132 10.53 -14.11 -12.85
C PHE A 132 9.44 -13.41 -13.68
N GLY A 133 9.20 -12.12 -13.43
CA GLY A 133 8.21 -11.34 -14.15
C GLY A 133 8.73 -10.58 -15.37
N VAL A 134 10.04 -10.35 -15.47
CA VAL A 134 10.68 -9.68 -16.62
C VAL A 134 10.54 -10.51 -17.89
N SER A 135 10.38 -9.87 -19.05
CA SER A 135 10.25 -10.57 -20.33
C SER A 135 11.57 -11.22 -20.76
N ASP A 136 11.50 -12.32 -21.50
CA ASP A 136 12.71 -13.05 -21.92
C ASP A 136 13.54 -12.25 -22.94
N LEU A 137 12.91 -11.34 -23.68
CA LEU A 137 13.60 -10.40 -24.56
C LEU A 137 14.57 -9.51 -23.77
N VAL A 138 14.09 -8.86 -22.71
CA VAL A 138 14.94 -8.00 -21.86
C VAL A 138 16.03 -8.81 -21.18
N LYS A 139 15.74 -10.02 -20.72
CA LYS A 139 16.77 -10.91 -20.14
C LYS A 139 17.86 -11.26 -21.15
N THR A 140 17.48 -11.46 -22.41
CA THR A 140 18.41 -11.82 -23.50
C THR A 140 19.27 -10.62 -23.88
N GLU A 141 18.68 -9.43 -24.00
CA GLU A 141 19.43 -8.19 -24.23
C GLU A 141 20.45 -7.93 -23.12
N CYS A 142 20.06 -8.04 -21.84
CA CYS A 142 20.99 -7.88 -20.73
C CYS A 142 22.13 -8.92 -20.78
N ARG A 143 21.83 -10.18 -21.11
CA ARG A 143 22.85 -11.23 -21.25
C ARG A 143 23.82 -10.92 -22.38
N ASN A 144 23.33 -10.43 -23.52
CA ASN A 144 24.17 -10.09 -24.66
C ASN A 144 25.06 -8.88 -24.39
N VAL A 145 24.55 -7.89 -23.65
CA VAL A 145 25.36 -6.75 -23.19
C VAL A 145 26.43 -7.22 -22.21
N ILE A 146 26.09 -8.00 -21.19
CA ILE A 146 27.04 -8.47 -20.16
C ILE A 146 28.08 -9.43 -20.76
N GLY A 147 27.65 -10.39 -21.59
CA GLY A 147 28.54 -11.34 -22.26
C GLY A 147 29.37 -10.73 -23.40
N GLY A 148 28.93 -9.59 -23.97
CA GLY A 148 29.70 -8.83 -24.94
C GLY A 148 30.93 -8.12 -24.35
N TYR A 149 30.98 -7.95 -23.03
CA TYR A 149 32.14 -7.40 -22.30
C TYR A 149 33.14 -8.47 -21.83
N GLU A 150 32.86 -9.77 -22.00
CA GLU A 150 33.82 -10.85 -21.70
C GLU A 150 34.71 -11.21 -22.92
N TYR A 151 34.50 -10.55 -24.07
CA TYR A 151 35.25 -10.79 -25.32
C TYR A 151 35.91 -9.51 -25.91
N LEU A 152 36.11 -8.48 -25.08
CA LEU A 152 36.94 -7.30 -25.37
C LEU A 152 38.00 -7.15 -24.27
#